data_AF-A0A1S3X3X2-F1
#
_entry.id   AF-A0A1S3X3X2-F1
#
_cell.length_a   1.000
_cell.length_b   1.000
_cell.length_c   1.000
_cell.angle_alpha   90.00
_cell.angle_beta   90.00
_cell.angle_gamma   90.00
#
_symmetry.space_group_name_H-M   'P 1'
#
loop_
_entity.id
_entity.type
_entity.pdbx_description
1 polymer ?
#
loop_
_entity_poly.entity_id
_entity_poly.type
_entity_poly.pdbx_seq_one_letter_code
_entity_poly.pdbx_strand_id
1 'polypeptide(L)'
;MMRGKSLAFVGDSIMRNHVQSLLCILSQEEQGDEVYHDKQYKSRRWYFPIHDLTLSVVWSPFLVKASIFEDNNGVSTDTAQLHLDKLDDVWTRQFDNFDYVVIAGGKWYLKSAIYYENNKIVGCHNCPGKNITEVGFEYAYRKALNSTLKYITRSKHKAYTFFRTATPDHFENGEWNTGGYCNRTDPFKEGEIDIRDIDEANIDGHIAAHKSESGTIFHFVMYNIPLLFEIH
;
A
#
# COMPACT_ATOMS: atom_id res chain seq x y z
N MET A 1 -25.41 -3.62 2.63
CA MET A 1 -24.46 -2.55 3.05
C MET A 1 -23.73 -1.94 1.85
N MET A 2 -23.16 -2.75 0.94
CA MET A 2 -22.35 -2.26 -0.20
C MET A 2 -23.13 -2.02 -1.51
N ARG A 3 -24.46 -2.03 -1.48
CA ARG A 3 -25.29 -1.84 -2.68
C ARG A 3 -25.27 -0.37 -3.12
N GLY A 4 -25.03 -0.10 -4.39
CA GLY A 4 -24.90 1.28 -4.92
C GLY A 4 -23.65 1.99 -4.43
N LYS A 5 -22.56 1.25 -4.17
CA LYS A 5 -21.33 1.77 -3.54
C LYS A 5 -20.09 1.49 -4.37
N SER A 6 -19.08 2.33 -4.17
CA SER A 6 -17.75 2.21 -4.76
C SER A 6 -16.69 1.96 -3.69
N LEU A 7 -15.99 0.83 -3.79
CA LEU A 7 -14.89 0.42 -2.91
C LEU A 7 -13.58 0.39 -3.71
N ALA A 8 -12.56 1.07 -3.21
CA ALA A 8 -11.23 1.07 -3.81
C ALA A 8 -10.15 0.57 -2.84
N PHE A 9 -9.22 -0.22 -3.37
CA PHE A 9 -7.97 -0.58 -2.70
C PHE A 9 -6.81 0.15 -3.40
N VAL A 10 -6.10 1.00 -2.67
CA VAL A 10 -5.01 1.82 -3.19
C VAL A 10 -3.70 1.37 -2.55
N GLY A 11 -2.74 0.96 -3.35
CA GLY A 11 -1.44 0.53 -2.84
C GLY A 11 -0.65 -0.32 -3.82
N ASP A 12 0.03 -1.33 -3.29
CA ASP A 12 0.95 -2.19 -4.02
C ASP A 12 0.36 -3.57 -4.37
N SER A 13 1.24 -4.55 -4.62
CA SER A 13 0.87 -5.90 -5.04
C SER A 13 0.06 -6.63 -3.98
N ILE A 14 0.26 -6.30 -2.71
CA ILE A 14 -0.48 -6.90 -1.60
C ILE A 14 -1.95 -6.47 -1.66
N MET A 15 -2.25 -5.26 -2.17
CA MET A 15 -3.64 -4.83 -2.35
C MET A 15 -4.33 -5.58 -3.48
N ARG A 16 -3.60 -5.94 -4.54
CA ARG A 16 -4.15 -6.82 -5.59
C ARG A 16 -4.50 -8.20 -5.04
N ASN A 17 -3.64 -8.78 -4.20
CA ASN A 17 -3.93 -10.07 -3.55
C ASN A 17 -5.18 -9.98 -2.68
N HIS A 18 -5.33 -8.89 -1.92
CA HIS A 18 -6.54 -8.65 -1.12
C HIS A 18 -7.79 -8.57 -2.00
N VAL A 19 -7.74 -7.80 -3.09
CA VAL A 19 -8.86 -7.68 -4.03
C VAL A 19 -9.18 -9.02 -4.70
N GLN A 20 -8.18 -9.81 -5.10
CA GLN A 20 -8.41 -11.15 -5.64
C GLN A 20 -9.11 -12.08 -4.64
N SER A 21 -8.68 -12.07 -3.38
CA SER A 21 -9.37 -12.83 -2.32
C SER A 21 -10.82 -12.38 -2.15
N LEU A 22 -11.07 -11.07 -2.18
CA LEU A 22 -12.43 -10.53 -2.08
C LEU A 22 -13.29 -10.90 -3.29
N LEU A 23 -12.74 -10.84 -4.50
CA LEU A 23 -13.42 -11.29 -5.72
C LEU A 23 -13.85 -12.76 -5.62
N CYS A 24 -12.98 -13.64 -5.10
CA CYS A 24 -13.35 -15.04 -4.87
C CYS A 24 -14.52 -15.19 -3.88
N ILE A 25 -14.54 -14.42 -2.80
CA ILE A 25 -15.66 -14.43 -1.84
C ILE A 25 -16.94 -13.93 -2.51
N LEU A 26 -16.89 -12.81 -3.22
CA LEU A 26 -18.05 -12.21 -3.89
C LEU A 26 -18.59 -13.12 -5.00
N SER A 27 -17.73 -13.88 -5.67
CA SER A 27 -18.09 -14.79 -6.77
C SER A 27 -19.08 -15.89 -6.39
N GLN A 28 -19.26 -16.15 -5.08
CA GLN A 28 -20.29 -17.06 -4.57
C GLN A 28 -21.71 -16.49 -4.72
N GLU A 29 -21.84 -15.16 -4.76
CA GLU A 29 -23.11 -14.45 -4.86
C GLU A 29 -23.29 -13.80 -6.24
N GLU A 30 -22.24 -13.19 -6.78
CA GLU A 30 -22.27 -12.49 -8.06
C GLU A 30 -20.88 -12.45 -8.71
N GLN A 31 -20.81 -12.71 -10.02
CA GLN A 31 -19.61 -12.50 -10.82
C GLN A 31 -19.50 -11.03 -11.23
N GLY A 32 -18.36 -10.40 -10.96
CA GLY A 32 -18.10 -9.01 -11.36
C GLY A 32 -17.54 -8.92 -12.78
N ASP A 33 -18.08 -8.01 -13.58
CA ASP A 33 -17.58 -7.71 -14.91
C ASP A 33 -16.36 -6.80 -14.82
N GLU A 34 -15.22 -7.19 -15.41
CA GLU A 34 -14.08 -6.29 -15.54
C GLU A 34 -14.39 -5.18 -16.55
N VAL A 35 -14.53 -3.96 -16.05
CA VAL A 35 -14.88 -2.78 -16.85
C VAL A 35 -13.69 -1.87 -17.15
N TYR A 36 -12.56 -2.07 -16.47
CA TYR A 36 -11.33 -1.32 -16.71
C TYR A 36 -10.10 -2.07 -16.24
N HIS A 37 -9.01 -1.93 -16.98
CA HIS A 37 -7.65 -2.19 -16.51
C HIS A 37 -6.67 -1.20 -17.16
N ASP A 38 -5.55 -0.93 -16.49
CA ASP A 38 -4.44 -0.21 -17.14
C ASP A 38 -3.67 -1.13 -18.11
N LYS A 39 -2.73 -0.56 -18.88
CA LYS A 39 -1.94 -1.32 -19.87
C LYS A 39 -1.18 -2.50 -19.27
N GLN A 40 -0.81 -2.42 -17.98
CA GLN A 40 -0.02 -3.43 -17.28
C GLN A 40 -0.88 -4.34 -16.39
N TYR A 41 -2.20 -4.16 -16.36
CA TYR A 41 -3.14 -4.82 -15.46
C TYR A 41 -2.80 -4.64 -13.97
N LYS A 42 -2.13 -3.54 -13.61
CA LYS A 42 -1.78 -3.23 -12.22
C LYS A 42 -2.95 -2.57 -11.50
N SER A 43 -3.64 -1.66 -12.18
CA SER A 43 -4.92 -1.09 -11.78
C SER A 43 -6.05 -1.77 -12.54
N ARG A 44 -7.14 -2.13 -11.85
CA ARG A 44 -8.30 -2.85 -12.42
C ARG A 44 -9.59 -2.44 -11.72
N ARG A 45 -10.72 -2.57 -12.40
CA ARG A 45 -12.06 -2.28 -11.85
C ARG A 45 -13.07 -3.31 -12.32
N TRP A 46 -13.89 -3.75 -11.37
CA TRP A 46 -15.01 -4.65 -11.58
C TRP A 46 -16.32 -3.97 -11.21
N TYR A 47 -17.37 -4.24 -12.00
CA TYR A 47 -18.73 -3.82 -11.72
C TYR A 47 -19.62 -5.03 -11.48
N PHE A 48 -20.42 -4.96 -10.42
CA PHE A 48 -21.36 -5.99 -9.98
C PHE A 48 -22.79 -5.47 -10.20
N PRO A 49 -23.43 -5.74 -11.35
CA PRO A 49 -24.69 -5.12 -11.75
C PRO A 49 -25.88 -5.41 -10.84
N ILE A 50 -25.98 -6.61 -10.26
CA ILE A 50 -27.07 -6.99 -9.35
C ILE A 50 -26.98 -6.15 -8.08
N HIS A 51 -25.79 -5.88 -7.58
CA HIS A 51 -25.57 -5.08 -6.38
C HIS A 51 -25.29 -3.59 -6.65
N ASP A 52 -25.14 -3.19 -7.90
CA ASP A 52 -24.65 -1.85 -8.27
C ASP A 52 -23.38 -1.48 -7.46
N LEU A 53 -22.44 -2.42 -7.39
CA LEU A 53 -21.19 -2.28 -6.63
C LEU A 53 -20.02 -2.13 -7.60
N THR A 54 -19.16 -1.14 -7.37
CA THR A 54 -17.89 -1.01 -8.06
C THR A 54 -16.75 -1.37 -7.11
N LEU A 55 -15.89 -2.31 -7.53
CA LEU A 55 -14.67 -2.67 -6.83
C LEU A 55 -13.46 -2.27 -7.68
N SER A 56 -12.55 -1.47 -7.14
CA SER A 56 -11.33 -1.05 -7.83
C SER A 56 -10.08 -1.44 -7.05
N VAL A 57 -9.03 -1.82 -7.77
CA VAL A 57 -7.65 -1.80 -7.27
C VAL A 57 -6.87 -0.77 -8.05
N VAL A 58 -6.18 0.12 -7.35
CA VAL A 58 -5.45 1.25 -7.92
C VAL A 58 -3.98 1.10 -7.55
N TRP A 59 -3.14 0.93 -8.56
CA TRP A 59 -1.70 0.79 -8.38
C TRP A 59 -1.07 2.13 -8.02
N SER A 60 -0.68 2.26 -6.75
CA SER A 60 0.10 3.39 -6.26
C SER A 60 0.97 2.92 -5.09
N PRO A 61 2.05 2.16 -5.37
CA PRO A 61 2.80 1.44 -4.35
C PRO A 61 3.49 2.35 -3.32
N PHE A 62 3.77 3.60 -3.71
CA PHE A 62 4.32 4.62 -2.82
C PHE A 62 3.27 5.66 -2.40
N LEU A 63 2.04 5.65 -2.90
CA LEU A 63 1.01 6.71 -2.68
C LEU A 63 1.39 8.13 -3.17
N VAL A 64 2.69 8.42 -3.31
CA VAL A 64 3.28 9.63 -3.89
C VAL A 64 3.68 9.38 -5.33
N LYS A 65 3.83 10.46 -6.09
CA LYS A 65 4.28 10.40 -7.48
C LYS A 65 5.65 9.74 -7.54
N ALA A 66 5.73 8.63 -8.27
CA ALA A 66 6.94 7.83 -8.40
C ALA A 66 7.22 7.45 -9.86
N SER A 67 8.51 7.47 -10.23
CA SER A 67 9.01 6.81 -11.42
C SER A 67 9.57 5.45 -11.03
N ILE A 68 8.95 4.40 -11.54
CA ILE A 68 9.28 3.00 -11.24
C ILE A 68 9.85 2.36 -12.49
N PHE A 69 11.04 1.78 -12.35
CA PHE A 69 11.81 1.16 -13.44
C PHE A 69 11.86 -0.37 -13.32
N GLU A 70 10.94 -0.93 -12.53
CA GLU A 70 10.80 -2.35 -12.26
C GLU A 70 9.73 -2.98 -13.17
N ASP A 71 10.09 -4.09 -13.81
CA ASP A 71 9.17 -4.88 -14.64
C ASP A 71 8.23 -5.77 -13.79
N ASN A 72 7.39 -6.56 -14.46
CA ASN A 72 6.44 -7.44 -13.76
C ASN A 72 7.11 -8.65 -13.06
N ASN A 73 8.37 -8.94 -13.38
CA ASN A 73 9.17 -10.00 -12.77
C ASN A 73 10.00 -9.47 -11.59
N GLY A 74 9.92 -8.18 -11.29
CA GLY A 74 10.69 -7.55 -10.22
C GLY A 74 12.11 -7.14 -10.63
N VAL A 75 12.43 -7.16 -11.93
CA VAL A 75 13.74 -6.75 -12.44
C VAL A 75 13.75 -5.23 -12.62
N SER A 76 14.63 -4.54 -11.89
CA SER A 76 14.76 -3.08 -11.97
C SER A 76 15.89 -2.66 -12.91
N THR A 77 15.62 -1.71 -13.81
CA THR A 77 16.64 -1.13 -14.71
C THR A 77 17.28 0.15 -14.17
N ASP A 78 16.66 0.79 -13.17
CA ASP A 78 17.20 1.97 -12.48
C ASP A 78 16.62 2.07 -11.05
N THR A 79 17.13 3.02 -10.26
CA THR A 79 16.62 3.34 -8.91
C THR A 79 15.28 4.07 -9.00
N ALA A 80 14.31 3.68 -8.17
CA ALA A 80 13.03 4.39 -8.11
C ALA A 80 13.23 5.87 -7.72
N GLN A 81 12.41 6.76 -8.29
CA GLN A 81 12.46 8.20 -8.00
C GLN A 81 11.11 8.64 -7.44
N LEU A 82 11.09 9.16 -6.21
CA LEU A 82 9.86 9.52 -5.50
C LEU A 82 9.81 11.03 -5.29
N HIS A 83 8.71 11.66 -5.66
CA HIS A 83 8.42 13.07 -5.35
C HIS A 83 7.59 13.16 -4.08
N LEU A 84 8.23 13.36 -2.94
CA LEU A 84 7.58 13.30 -1.62
C LEU A 84 6.63 14.49 -1.36
N ASP A 85 6.76 15.56 -2.15
CA ASP A 85 5.92 16.75 -2.15
C ASP A 85 4.64 16.60 -3.00
N LYS A 86 4.46 15.46 -3.70
CA LYS A 86 3.37 15.25 -4.66
C LYS A 86 2.73 13.89 -4.45
N LEU A 87 1.43 13.88 -4.17
CA LEU A 87 0.66 12.64 -4.20
C LEU A 87 0.53 12.12 -5.63
N ASP A 88 0.39 10.80 -5.74
CA ASP A 88 0.18 10.14 -7.02
C ASP A 88 -1.19 10.53 -7.60
N ASP A 89 -1.17 11.05 -8.83
CA ASP A 89 -2.37 11.51 -9.52
C ASP A 89 -3.26 10.34 -9.98
N VAL A 90 -2.74 9.12 -10.01
CA VAL A 90 -3.49 7.92 -10.38
C VAL A 90 -4.64 7.68 -9.39
N TRP A 91 -4.41 7.75 -8.08
CA TRP A 91 -5.48 7.52 -7.10
C TRP A 91 -6.20 8.81 -6.70
N THR A 92 -5.48 9.93 -6.56
CA THR A 92 -6.10 11.19 -6.10
C THR A 92 -7.16 11.72 -7.08
N ARG A 93 -6.96 11.56 -8.40
CA ARG A 93 -7.99 11.95 -9.39
C ARG A 93 -9.27 11.12 -9.33
N GLN A 94 -9.20 9.95 -8.72
CA GLN A 94 -10.33 9.02 -8.61
C GLN A 94 -10.99 9.06 -7.23
N PHE A 95 -10.36 9.72 -6.24
CA PHE A 95 -10.76 9.69 -4.84
C PHE A 95 -12.22 10.11 -4.62
N ASP A 96 -12.68 11.13 -5.35
CA ASP A 96 -14.05 11.65 -5.25
C ASP A 96 -15.11 10.65 -5.74
N ASN A 97 -14.71 9.57 -6.41
CA ASN A 97 -15.62 8.51 -6.91
C ASN A 97 -15.74 7.33 -5.94
N PHE A 98 -15.10 7.36 -4.77
CA PHE A 98 -15.07 6.23 -3.84
C PHE A 98 -15.92 6.50 -2.60
N ASP A 99 -16.85 5.61 -2.26
CA ASP A 99 -17.53 5.66 -0.96
C ASP A 99 -16.63 5.10 0.16
N TYR A 100 -15.83 4.07 -0.18
CA TYR A 100 -14.92 3.38 0.72
C TYR A 100 -13.54 3.25 0.09
N VAL A 101 -12.49 3.51 0.86
CA VAL A 101 -11.11 3.39 0.39
C VAL A 101 -10.27 2.64 1.42
N VAL A 102 -9.59 1.58 0.99
CA VAL A 102 -8.55 0.90 1.76
C VAL A 102 -7.21 1.32 1.19
N ILE A 103 -6.38 1.97 2.00
CA ILE A 103 -5.06 2.47 1.62
C ILE A 103 -4.00 1.62 2.31
N ALA A 104 -2.98 1.21 1.57
CA ALA A 104 -1.81 0.53 2.10
C ALA A 104 -0.55 0.98 1.37
N GLY A 105 0.56 0.99 2.11
CA GLY A 105 1.89 1.21 1.58
C GLY A 105 2.92 0.83 2.65
N GLY A 106 4.14 0.52 2.24
CA GLY A 106 5.22 0.15 3.17
C GLY A 106 6.32 -0.64 2.49
N LYS A 107 6.03 -1.86 2.02
CA LYS A 107 7.05 -2.76 1.45
C LYS A 107 7.86 -2.15 0.31
N TRP A 108 7.22 -1.35 -0.55
CA TRP A 108 7.91 -0.66 -1.63
C TRP A 108 8.93 0.38 -1.17
N TYR A 109 8.76 0.99 0.02
CA TYR A 109 9.70 1.95 0.58
C TYR A 109 11.05 1.35 0.96
N LEU A 110 11.10 0.04 1.18
CA LEU A 110 12.33 -0.69 1.52
C LEU A 110 13.25 -0.87 0.30
N LYS A 111 12.75 -0.63 -0.91
CA LYS A 111 13.56 -0.66 -2.13
C LYS A 111 14.44 0.59 -2.21
N SER A 112 15.57 0.45 -2.90
CA SER A 112 16.44 1.59 -3.22
C SER A 112 15.68 2.68 -3.95
N ALA A 113 15.77 3.91 -3.45
CA ALA A 113 14.97 5.04 -3.94
C ALA A 113 15.70 6.37 -3.76
N ILE A 114 15.53 7.29 -4.72
CA ILE A 114 15.99 8.68 -4.63
C ILE A 114 14.77 9.57 -4.36
N TYR A 115 14.91 10.48 -3.41
CA TYR A 115 13.82 11.33 -2.95
C TYR A 115 13.96 12.74 -3.47
N TYR A 116 12.86 13.26 -4.01
CA TYR A 116 12.76 14.59 -4.57
C TYR A 116 11.71 15.41 -3.83
N GLU A 117 12.01 16.69 -3.62
CA GLU A 117 11.02 17.72 -3.25
C GLU A 117 11.30 18.96 -4.10
N ASN A 118 10.25 19.59 -4.66
CA ASN A 118 10.41 20.73 -5.56
C ASN A 118 11.42 20.47 -6.70
N ASN A 119 11.45 19.22 -7.19
CA ASN A 119 12.38 18.71 -8.21
C ASN A 119 13.87 18.77 -7.82
N LYS A 120 14.20 18.86 -6.52
CA LYS A 120 15.57 18.75 -5.99
C LYS A 120 15.72 17.47 -5.18
N ILE A 121 16.89 16.84 -5.27
CA ILE A 121 17.22 15.66 -4.45
C ILE A 121 17.33 16.11 -2.99
N VAL A 122 16.57 15.46 -2.11
CA VAL A 122 16.60 15.69 -0.66
C VAL A 122 17.22 14.54 0.12
N GLY A 123 17.42 13.39 -0.53
CA GLY A 123 18.09 12.23 0.03
C GLY A 123 17.81 10.96 -0.77
N CYS A 124 18.21 9.83 -0.21
CA CYS A 124 17.92 8.52 -0.77
C CYS A 124 17.71 7.48 0.35
N HIS A 125 17.24 6.31 -0.08
CA HIS A 125 17.39 5.07 0.65
C HIS A 125 18.19 4.06 -0.16
N ASN A 126 19.17 3.43 0.47
CA ASN A 126 20.01 2.37 -0.08
C ASN A 126 20.57 2.71 -1.48
N CYS A 127 21.33 3.80 -1.57
CA CYS A 127 21.91 4.28 -2.83
C CYS A 127 23.46 4.20 -2.87
N PRO A 128 24.04 2.98 -2.82
CA PRO A 128 25.49 2.81 -2.75
C PRO A 128 26.18 3.40 -3.99
N GLY A 129 27.33 4.06 -3.76
CA GLY A 129 28.14 4.66 -4.82
C GLY A 129 27.57 5.95 -5.42
N LYS A 130 26.44 6.47 -4.93
CA LYS A 130 25.93 7.80 -5.29
C LYS A 130 26.35 8.82 -4.23
N ASN A 131 26.74 10.03 -4.66
CA ASN A 131 27.02 11.15 -3.76
C ASN A 131 25.71 11.84 -3.35
N ILE A 132 24.82 11.09 -2.67
CA ILE A 132 23.52 11.54 -2.18
C ILE A 132 23.41 11.15 -0.70
N THR A 133 22.85 12.05 0.12
CA THR A 133 22.65 11.79 1.55
C THR A 133 21.65 10.65 1.77
N GLU A 134 22.06 9.61 2.48
CA GLU A 134 21.17 8.56 2.99
C GLU A 134 20.32 9.14 4.12
N VAL A 135 19.00 9.14 3.94
CA VAL A 135 18.03 9.59 4.96
C VAL A 135 17.12 8.46 5.45
N GLY A 136 17.25 7.27 4.85
CA GLY A 136 16.46 6.09 5.17
C GLY A 136 15.03 6.11 4.62
N PHE A 137 14.41 4.94 4.56
CA PHE A 137 13.06 4.79 4.01
C PHE A 137 11.98 5.44 4.87
N GLU A 138 12.16 5.46 6.20
CA GLU A 138 11.20 6.02 7.16
C GLU A 138 10.91 7.50 6.87
N TYR A 139 11.93 8.25 6.46
CA TYR A 139 11.79 9.66 6.08
C TYR A 139 10.74 9.84 4.97
N ALA A 140 10.88 9.05 3.90
CA ALA A 140 9.97 9.09 2.77
C ALA A 140 8.59 8.53 3.11
N TYR A 141 8.55 7.45 3.90
CA TYR A 141 7.33 6.79 4.28
C TYR A 141 6.43 7.67 5.17
N ARG A 142 7.01 8.29 6.21
CA ARG A 142 6.28 9.23 7.09
C ARG A 142 5.74 10.43 6.31
N LYS A 143 6.51 10.98 5.39
CA LYS A 143 6.05 12.10 4.53
C LYS A 143 4.87 11.68 3.65
N ALA A 144 4.94 10.51 3.03
CA ALA A 144 3.88 10.03 2.17
C ALA A 144 2.59 9.75 2.94
N LEU A 145 2.68 9.09 4.10
CA LEU A 145 1.52 8.87 4.98
C LEU A 145 0.91 10.21 5.41
N ASN A 146 1.72 11.14 5.93
CA ASN A 146 1.23 12.45 6.36
C ASN A 146 0.55 13.23 5.22
N SER A 147 1.14 13.24 4.03
CA SER A 147 0.56 13.90 2.86
C SER A 147 -0.75 13.24 2.43
N THR A 148 -0.81 11.90 2.45
CA THR A 148 -2.01 11.12 2.10
C THR A 148 -3.14 11.41 3.08
N LEU A 149 -2.86 11.35 4.39
CA LEU A 149 -3.82 11.66 5.44
C LEU A 149 -4.34 13.09 5.31
N LYS A 150 -3.43 14.06 5.17
CA LYS A 150 -3.78 15.46 4.99
C LYS A 150 -4.66 15.71 3.77
N TYR A 151 -4.42 15.00 2.66
CA TYR A 151 -5.26 15.10 1.47
C TYR A 151 -6.67 14.57 1.74
N ILE A 152 -6.80 13.40 2.36
CA ILE A 152 -8.09 12.79 2.70
C ILE A 152 -8.86 13.67 3.68
N THR A 153 -8.19 14.18 4.72
CA THR A 153 -8.80 15.07 5.72
C THR A 153 -9.33 16.36 5.11
N ARG A 154 -8.57 16.94 4.18
CA ARG A 154 -8.91 18.22 3.54
C ARG A 154 -9.81 18.07 2.32
N SER A 155 -10.05 16.85 1.83
CA SER A 155 -10.95 16.64 0.70
C SER A 155 -12.37 17.08 1.05
N LYS A 156 -13.05 17.69 0.07
CA LYS A 156 -14.47 18.02 0.17
C LYS A 156 -15.33 16.75 0.14
N HIS A 157 -14.88 15.74 -0.61
CA HIS A 157 -15.49 14.43 -0.63
C HIS A 157 -15.12 13.65 0.63
N LYS A 158 -16.10 13.00 1.25
CA LYS A 158 -15.93 12.23 2.49
C LYS A 158 -16.14 10.75 2.20
N ALA A 159 -15.03 10.05 2.01
CA ALA A 159 -14.98 8.59 1.90
C ALA A 159 -14.71 7.96 3.27
N TYR A 160 -15.22 6.75 3.50
CA TYR A 160 -14.82 5.91 4.62
C TYR A 160 -13.45 5.29 4.32
N THR A 161 -12.42 5.77 5.01
CA THR A 161 -11.04 5.38 4.74
C THR A 161 -10.51 4.42 5.80
N PHE A 162 -9.93 3.31 5.35
CA PHE A 162 -9.21 2.35 6.15
C PHE A 162 -7.73 2.38 5.77
N PHE A 163 -6.85 2.27 6.75
CA PHE A 163 -5.42 2.04 6.51
C PHE A 163 -5.08 0.62 6.91
N ARG A 164 -4.58 -0.15 5.95
CA ARG A 164 -4.11 -1.51 6.19
C ARG A 164 -2.63 -1.44 6.54
N THR A 165 -2.25 -2.04 7.66
CA THR A 165 -0.85 -2.06 8.11
C THR A 165 0.00 -2.93 7.17
N ALA A 166 1.32 -2.79 7.31
CA ALA A 166 2.25 -3.67 6.62
C ALA A 166 1.99 -5.13 6.99
N THR A 167 2.32 -6.04 6.07
CA THR A 167 2.29 -7.49 6.27
C THR A 167 3.74 -7.94 6.32
N PRO A 168 4.22 -8.63 7.37
CA PRO A 168 5.60 -9.08 7.40
C PRO A 168 5.88 -10.13 6.33
N ASP A 169 7.15 -10.25 5.97
CA ASP A 169 7.59 -11.33 5.10
C ASP A 169 7.95 -12.54 5.95
N HIS A 170 7.62 -13.72 5.45
CA HIS A 170 7.80 -15.00 6.15
C HIS A 170 8.85 -15.87 5.45
N PHE A 171 9.72 -15.26 4.64
CA PHE A 171 10.79 -15.99 3.96
C PHE A 171 11.92 -16.31 4.96
N GLU A 172 12.32 -17.57 4.98
CA GLU A 172 13.48 -18.07 5.69
C GLU A 172 14.66 -18.20 4.73
N ASN A 173 15.88 -17.95 5.23
CA ASN A 173 17.15 -18.10 4.50
C ASN A 173 17.26 -17.29 3.19
N GLY A 174 16.55 -16.16 3.10
CA GLY A 174 16.61 -15.25 1.96
C GLY A 174 15.32 -14.42 1.85
N GLU A 175 15.24 -13.61 0.81
CA GLU A 175 14.05 -12.83 0.46
C GLU A 175 13.29 -13.52 -0.67
N TRP A 176 12.08 -13.01 -0.96
CA TRP A 176 11.20 -13.52 -2.01
C TRP A 176 11.87 -13.65 -3.40
N ASN A 177 12.90 -12.84 -3.68
CA ASN A 177 13.62 -12.80 -4.96
C ASN A 177 15.08 -13.27 -4.88
N THR A 178 15.59 -13.69 -3.72
CA THR A 178 16.99 -14.12 -3.55
C THR A 178 17.14 -15.58 -3.16
N GLY A 179 16.09 -16.39 -3.35
CA GLY A 179 16.10 -17.81 -3.06
C GLY A 179 15.65 -18.18 -1.64
N GLY A 180 15.06 -17.22 -0.90
CA GLY A 180 14.37 -17.53 0.34
C GLY A 180 13.18 -18.46 0.10
N TYR A 181 12.80 -19.22 1.13
CA TYR A 181 11.67 -20.14 1.05
C TYR A 181 10.69 -19.92 2.20
N CYS A 182 9.42 -20.24 1.96
CA CYS A 182 8.35 -20.18 2.94
C CYS A 182 7.56 -21.50 2.84
N ASN A 183 8.11 -22.56 3.44
CA ASN A 183 7.56 -23.92 3.37
C ASN A 183 6.87 -24.37 4.67
N ARG A 184 6.71 -23.47 5.63
CA ARG A 184 5.97 -23.74 6.87
C ARG A 184 4.52 -24.10 6.53
N THR A 185 4.01 -25.13 7.17
CA THR A 185 2.63 -25.61 7.03
C THR A 185 1.71 -25.12 8.14
N ASP A 186 2.30 -24.57 9.21
CA ASP A 186 1.61 -24.14 10.41
C ASP A 186 2.03 -22.71 10.77
N PRO A 187 1.12 -21.89 11.34
CA PRO A 187 1.45 -20.57 11.86
C PRO A 187 2.59 -20.62 12.88
N PHE A 188 3.20 -19.48 13.14
CA PHE A 188 4.14 -19.37 14.24
C PHE A 188 3.39 -19.49 15.57
N LYS A 189 4.06 -20.06 16.57
CA LYS A 189 3.56 -20.01 17.95
C LYS A 189 4.05 -18.73 18.63
N GLU A 190 3.40 -18.38 19.73
CA GLU A 190 3.82 -17.25 20.55
C GLU A 190 5.30 -17.39 20.95
N GLY A 191 6.11 -16.37 20.63
CA GLY A 191 7.56 -16.36 20.88
C GLY A 191 8.43 -17.03 19.81
N GLU A 192 7.85 -17.55 18.72
CA GLU A 192 8.63 -18.10 17.58
C GLU A 192 8.95 -17.04 16.50
N ILE A 193 8.37 -15.84 16.60
CA ILE A 193 8.66 -14.70 15.72
C ILE A 193 9.45 -13.66 16.50
N ASP A 194 10.59 -13.27 15.93
CA ASP A 194 11.18 -11.95 16.17
C ASP A 194 10.62 -11.02 15.08
N ILE A 195 9.83 -10.02 15.48
CA ILE A 195 9.35 -9.03 14.52
C ILE A 195 10.58 -8.29 14.01
N ARG A 196 10.84 -8.37 12.72
CA ARG A 196 12.00 -7.68 12.13
C ARG A 196 11.85 -6.18 12.35
N ASP A 197 12.94 -5.47 12.64
CA ASP A 197 12.97 -4.01 12.87
C ASP A 197 12.19 -3.22 11.82
N ILE A 198 12.18 -3.71 10.58
CA ILE A 198 11.46 -3.13 9.45
C ILE A 198 9.93 -3.22 9.62
N ASP A 199 9.43 -4.34 10.09
CA ASP A 199 8.01 -4.57 10.29
C ASP A 199 7.55 -3.75 11.53
N GLU A 200 8.38 -3.59 12.56
CA GLU A 200 8.17 -2.65 13.67
C GLU A 200 8.14 -1.18 13.21
N ALA A 201 9.12 -0.74 12.42
CA ALA A 201 9.19 0.63 11.90
C ALA A 201 7.96 0.99 11.05
N ASN A 202 7.43 0.02 10.29
CA ASN A 202 6.17 0.20 9.56
C ASN A 202 4.98 0.37 10.52
N ILE A 203 4.88 -0.43 11.58
CA ILE A 203 3.82 -0.33 12.59
C ILE A 203 3.90 1.03 13.29
N ASP A 204 5.08 1.44 13.72
CA ASP A 204 5.31 2.73 14.38
C ASP A 204 4.99 3.92 13.47
N GLY A 205 5.35 3.82 12.19
CA GLY A 205 4.98 4.81 11.17
C GLY A 205 3.46 5.00 11.08
N HIS A 206 2.69 3.90 11.05
CA HIS A 206 1.22 3.97 11.03
C HIS A 206 0.65 4.56 12.33
N ILE A 207 1.16 4.15 13.49
CA ILE A 207 0.71 4.65 14.80
C ILE A 207 0.98 6.15 14.92
N ALA A 208 2.18 6.59 14.53
CA ALA A 208 2.55 8.01 14.56
C ALA A 208 1.67 8.85 13.64
N ALA A 209 1.40 8.34 12.43
CA ALA A 209 0.53 9.01 11.47
C ALA A 209 -0.91 9.12 12.01
N HIS A 210 -1.45 8.04 12.62
CA HIS A 210 -2.76 8.06 13.26
C HIS A 210 -2.84 9.09 14.41
N LYS A 211 -1.85 9.12 15.31
CA LYS A 211 -1.82 10.07 16.45
C LYS A 211 -1.78 11.54 15.99
N SER A 212 -1.18 11.84 14.85
CA SER A 212 -1.11 13.21 14.33
C SER A 212 -2.44 13.78 13.82
N GLU A 213 -3.42 12.92 13.51
CA GLU A 213 -4.68 13.33 12.86
C GLU A 213 -5.93 13.02 13.70
N SER A 214 -5.77 12.57 14.96
CA SER A 214 -6.84 12.12 15.86
C SER A 214 -7.83 13.22 16.33
N GLY A 215 -7.77 14.42 15.75
CA GLY A 215 -8.71 15.52 16.01
C GLY A 215 -9.93 15.55 15.08
N THR A 216 -9.97 14.70 14.05
CA THR A 216 -11.07 14.66 13.08
C THR A 216 -11.75 13.29 13.16
N ILE A 217 -13.08 13.28 13.20
CA ILE A 217 -13.91 12.07 13.30
C ILE A 217 -13.63 11.16 12.10
N PHE A 218 -12.75 10.19 12.29
CA PHE A 218 -12.42 9.15 11.31
C PHE A 218 -12.58 7.79 11.98
N HIS A 219 -13.18 6.83 11.27
CA HIS A 219 -13.06 5.42 11.62
C HIS A 219 -11.78 4.86 10.98
N PHE A 220 -10.63 5.18 11.57
CA PHE A 220 -9.40 4.44 11.30
C PHE A 220 -9.53 3.06 11.96
N VAL A 221 -9.86 2.04 11.19
CA VAL A 221 -9.55 0.67 11.58
C VAL A 221 -8.20 0.36 10.97
N MET A 222 -7.14 0.51 11.76
CA MET A 222 -5.90 -0.17 11.45
C MET A 222 -6.18 -1.66 11.56
N TYR A 223 -6.25 -2.34 10.42
CA TYR A 223 -6.22 -3.79 10.45
C TYR A 223 -4.80 -4.17 10.83
N ASN A 224 -4.57 -4.49 12.11
CA ASN A 224 -3.33 -5.10 12.57
C ASN A 224 -3.34 -6.57 12.11
N ILE A 225 -3.24 -6.75 10.79
CA ILE A 225 -3.18 -8.04 10.12
C ILE A 225 -2.00 -8.89 10.61
N PRO A 226 -0.80 -8.33 10.90
CA PRO A 226 0.33 -9.12 11.36
C PRO A 226 -0.03 -10.08 12.51
N LEU A 227 -0.46 -9.52 13.65
CA LEU A 227 -0.78 -10.30 14.85
C LEU A 227 -1.97 -11.25 14.70
N LEU A 228 -2.91 -10.97 13.80
CA LEU A 228 -4.11 -11.80 13.60
C LEU A 228 -3.81 -13.10 12.83
N PHE A 229 -2.75 -13.12 12.01
CA PHE A 229 -2.38 -14.30 11.21
C PHE A 229 -1.09 -14.99 11.69
N GLU A 230 -0.37 -14.39 12.63
CA GLU A 230 0.96 -14.87 13.05
C GLU A 230 0.97 -15.81 14.24
N ILE A 231 -0.08 -15.82 15.10
CA ILE A 231 -0.05 -16.57 16.36
C ILE A 231 -1.34 -17.38 16.53
N HIS A 232 -1.20 -18.70 16.68
CA HIS A 232 -2.26 -19.63 17.10
C HIS A 232 -1.80 -20.56 18.23
#